data_AF-A0A4Y2WAZ2-F1
#
_entry.id   AF-A0A4Y2WAZ2-F1
#
_cell.length_a   1.000
_cell.length_b   1.000
_cell.length_c   1.000
_cell.angle_alpha   90.00
_cell.angle_beta   90.00
_cell.angle_gamma   90.00
#
_symmetry.space_group_name_H-M   'P 1'
#
loop_
_entity.id
_entity.type
_entity.pdbx_description
1 polymer ?
#
loop_
_entity_poly.entity_id
_entity_poly.type
_entity_poly.pdbx_seq_one_letter_code
_entity_poly.pdbx_strand_id
1 'polypeptide(L)'
;MSDVQRGMIFGALLAGAPVSRTANLMGVSRTTVSRVMPAYTKLGKVASAKHNSGQKSKLTDRDRRALKRIVARKRKTTLPQITTEMNTHLQNPVSTKSIQRELHAAIHGRVAIPKLQNAMKRR
;
A
#
# COMPACT_ATOMS: atom_id res chain seq x y z
N MET A 1 -13.28 -6.75 5.57
CA MET A 1 -13.25 -8.14 5.08
C MET A 1 -11.80 -8.59 4.95
N SER A 2 -11.40 -9.64 5.66
CA SER A 2 -10.03 -10.17 5.67
C SER A 2 -9.80 -11.19 4.55
N ASP A 3 -8.54 -11.47 4.22
CA ASP A 3 -8.19 -12.47 3.19
C ASP A 3 -8.61 -13.88 3.61
N VAL A 4 -8.52 -14.20 4.90
CA VAL A 4 -9.03 -15.46 5.47
C VAL A 4 -10.54 -15.57 5.24
N GLN A 5 -11.30 -14.51 5.51
CA GLN A 5 -12.75 -14.48 5.26
C GLN A 5 -13.08 -14.59 3.77
N ARG A 6 -12.26 -14.03 2.88
CA ARG A 6 -12.41 -14.18 1.41
C ARG A 6 -12.19 -15.63 0.99
N GLY A 7 -11.17 -16.29 1.54
CA GLY A 7 -10.89 -17.70 1.28
C GLY A 7 -12.03 -18.61 1.73
N MET A 8 -12.59 -18.37 2.92
CA MET A 8 -13.72 -19.13 3.43
C MET A 8 -15.00 -18.96 2.59
N ILE A 9 -15.31 -17.72 2.16
CA ILE A 9 -16.43 -17.47 1.25
C ILE A 9 -16.23 -18.20 -0.08
N PHE A 10 -15.02 -18.11 -0.64
CA PHE A 10 -14.71 -18.76 -1.91
C PHE A 10 -14.82 -20.29 -1.80
N GLY A 11 -14.27 -20.90 -0.74
CA GLY A 11 -14.38 -22.33 -0.49
C GLY A 11 -15.83 -22.81 -0.35
N ALA A 12 -16.67 -22.06 0.35
CA ALA A 12 -18.09 -22.38 0.48
C ALA A 12 -18.83 -22.33 -0.88
N LEU A 13 -18.52 -21.34 -1.72
CA LEU A 13 -19.11 -21.22 -3.06
C LEU A 13 -18.64 -22.34 -4.00
N LEU A 14 -17.37 -22.74 -3.93
CA LEU A 14 -16.86 -23.91 -4.67
C LEU A 14 -17.51 -25.21 -4.22
N ALA A 15 -17.82 -25.35 -2.93
CA ALA A 15 -18.56 -26.48 -2.38
C ALA A 15 -20.07 -26.47 -2.74
N GLY A 16 -20.52 -25.53 -3.59
CA GLY A 16 -21.90 -25.44 -4.05
C GLY A 16 -22.86 -24.76 -3.06
N ALA A 17 -22.36 -24.12 -2.00
CA ALA A 17 -23.24 -23.42 -1.06
C ALA A 17 -23.87 -22.17 -1.71
N PRO A 18 -25.17 -21.91 -1.48
CA PRO A 18 -25.82 -20.74 -2.05
C PRO A 18 -25.32 -19.45 -1.41
N VAL A 19 -25.31 -18.37 -2.20
CA VAL A 19 -24.83 -17.04 -1.79
C VAL A 19 -25.45 -16.54 -0.49
N SER A 20 -26.75 -16.78 -0.29
CA SER A 20 -27.48 -16.40 0.94
C SER A 20 -26.99 -17.16 2.17
N ARG A 21 -26.77 -18.47 2.06
CA ARG A 21 -26.27 -19.30 3.15
C ARG A 21 -24.84 -18.91 3.52
N THR A 22 -23.99 -18.69 2.52
CA THR A 22 -22.60 -18.23 2.72
C THR A 22 -22.56 -16.85 3.36
N ALA A 23 -23.44 -15.93 2.95
CA ALA A 23 -23.54 -14.59 3.52
C ALA A 23 -23.91 -14.64 5.01
N ASN A 24 -24.93 -15.44 5.36
CA ASN A 24 -25.39 -15.61 6.74
C ASN A 24 -24.32 -16.27 7.61
N LEU A 25 -23.68 -17.34 7.13
CA LEU A 25 -22.64 -18.06 7.87
C LEU A 25 -21.40 -17.19 8.13
N MET A 26 -21.04 -16.34 7.17
CA MET A 26 -19.83 -15.50 7.24
C MET A 26 -20.11 -14.12 7.85
N GLY A 27 -21.36 -13.82 8.22
CA GLY A 27 -21.78 -12.54 8.78
C GLY A 27 -21.54 -11.34 7.85
N VAL A 28 -21.70 -11.53 6.53
CA VAL A 28 -21.46 -10.47 5.52
C VAL A 28 -22.67 -10.27 4.63
N SER A 29 -22.74 -9.12 3.95
CA SER A 29 -23.81 -8.88 2.98
C SER A 29 -23.73 -9.84 1.79
N ARG A 30 -24.89 -10.21 1.22
CA ARG A 30 -24.97 -10.97 -0.04
C ARG A 30 -24.17 -10.31 -1.17
N THR A 31 -24.20 -8.99 -1.24
CA THR A 31 -23.40 -8.19 -2.19
C THR A 31 -21.90 -8.39 -2.03
N THR A 32 -21.41 -8.58 -0.80
CA THR A 32 -19.99 -8.87 -0.54
C THR A 32 -19.62 -10.25 -1.09
N VAL A 33 -20.44 -11.27 -0.82
CA VAL A 33 -20.25 -12.63 -1.34
C VAL A 33 -20.24 -12.65 -2.87
N SER A 34 -21.20 -11.99 -3.51
CA SER A 34 -21.29 -11.89 -4.97
C SER A 34 -20.06 -11.21 -5.59
N ARG A 35 -19.41 -10.26 -4.89
CA ARG A 35 -18.20 -9.58 -5.36
C ARG A 35 -16.93 -10.42 -5.21
N VAL A 36 -16.92 -11.43 -4.34
CA VAL A 36 -15.76 -12.29 -4.12
C VAL A 36 -15.51 -13.21 -5.33
N MET A 37 -16.56 -13.74 -5.96
CA MET A 37 -16.42 -14.69 -7.09
C MET A 37 -15.71 -14.10 -8.32
N PRO A 38 -16.14 -12.95 -8.88
CA PRO A 38 -15.45 -12.36 -10.03
C PRO A 38 -14.04 -11.90 -9.71
N ALA A 39 -13.79 -11.46 -8.47
CA ALA A 39 -12.46 -11.06 -8.04
C ALA A 39 -11.47 -12.24 -8.11
N TYR A 40 -11.93 -13.45 -7.82
CA TYR A 40 -11.09 -14.64 -7.91
C TYR A 40 -10.90 -15.11 -9.35
N THR A 41 -11.97 -15.22 -10.14
CA THR A 41 -11.86 -15.68 -11.54
C THR A 41 -10.99 -14.76 -12.39
N LYS A 42 -11.01 -13.44 -12.10
CA LYS A 42 -10.24 -12.44 -12.85
C LYS A 42 -8.78 -12.30 -12.38
N LEU A 43 -8.50 -12.48 -11.08
CA LEU A 43 -7.17 -12.18 -10.51
C LEU A 43 -6.41 -13.40 -9.99
N GLY A 44 -7.07 -14.57 -9.89
CA GLY A 44 -6.51 -15.80 -9.30
C GLY A 44 -6.04 -15.62 -7.85
N LYS A 45 -6.51 -14.59 -7.14
CA LYS A 45 -5.98 -14.17 -5.84
C LYS A 45 -7.10 -14.06 -4.82
N VAL A 46 -6.89 -14.71 -3.68
CA VAL A 46 -7.72 -14.57 -2.47
C VAL A 46 -7.37 -13.27 -1.72
N ALA A 47 -6.13 -12.80 -1.89
CA ALA A 47 -5.62 -11.63 -1.21
C ALA A 47 -6.24 -10.32 -1.72
N SER A 48 -6.58 -9.44 -0.79
CA SER A 48 -7.07 -8.11 -1.10
C SER A 48 -5.98 -7.25 -1.74
N ALA A 49 -6.30 -6.60 -2.87
CA ALA A 49 -5.43 -5.60 -3.49
C ALA A 49 -5.22 -4.33 -2.63
N LYS A 50 -5.85 -4.24 -1.45
CA LYS A 50 -5.78 -3.08 -0.55
C LYS A 50 -4.34 -2.69 -0.20
N HIS A 51 -3.41 -3.64 -0.10
CA HIS A 51 -2.00 -3.33 0.16
C HIS A 51 -1.34 -2.52 -0.96
N ASN A 52 -1.80 -2.67 -2.20
CA ASN A 52 -1.28 -1.94 -3.37
C ASN A 52 -2.10 -0.69 -3.68
N SER A 53 -2.86 -0.19 -2.70
CA SER A 53 -3.63 1.04 -2.86
C SER A 53 -2.73 2.26 -2.72
N GLY A 54 -3.04 3.30 -3.51
CA GLY A 54 -2.32 4.56 -3.51
C GLY A 54 -1.69 4.91 -4.86
N GLN A 55 -1.47 6.20 -5.06
CA GLN A 55 -0.79 6.72 -6.24
C GLN A 55 0.73 6.49 -6.07
N LYS A 56 1.36 5.90 -7.10
CA LYS A 56 2.82 5.78 -7.14
C LYS A 56 3.45 7.18 -7.11
N SER A 57 4.48 7.37 -6.28
CA SER A 57 5.22 8.64 -6.23
C SER A 57 5.86 8.91 -7.59
N LYS A 58 5.91 10.20 -7.99
CA LYS A 58 6.64 10.64 -9.18
C LYS A 58 8.16 10.49 -9.02
N LEU A 59 8.63 10.40 -7.79
CA LEU A 59 10.05 10.30 -7.46
C LEU A 59 10.46 8.83 -7.36
N THR A 60 11.50 8.47 -8.11
CA THR A 60 12.15 7.17 -8.00
C THR A 60 13.01 7.10 -6.75
N ASP A 61 13.49 5.91 -6.40
CA ASP A 61 14.41 5.77 -5.26
C ASP A 61 15.73 6.52 -5.47
N ARG A 62 16.19 6.64 -6.73
CA ARG A 62 17.35 7.47 -7.09
C ARG A 62 17.11 8.94 -6.76
N ASP A 63 15.94 9.43 -7.11
CA ASP A 63 15.55 10.83 -6.88
C ASP A 63 15.43 11.12 -5.39
N ARG A 64 14.89 10.19 -4.60
CA ARG A 64 14.86 10.28 -3.14
C ARG A 64 16.26 10.36 -2.54
N ARG A 65 17.21 9.58 -3.06
CA ARG A 65 18.62 9.66 -2.61
C ARG A 65 19.26 10.99 -2.99
N ALA A 66 18.94 11.55 -4.15
CA ALA A 66 19.41 12.88 -4.55
C ALA A 66 18.83 13.97 -3.64
N LEU A 67 17.53 13.93 -3.37
CA LEU A 67 16.85 14.85 -2.44
C LEU A 67 17.49 14.83 -1.04
N LYS A 68 17.74 13.63 -0.49
CA LYS A 68 18.43 13.48 0.81
C LYS A 68 19.84 14.09 0.80
N ARG A 69 20.58 13.94 -0.31
CA ARG A 69 21.92 14.53 -0.46
C ARG A 69 21.87 16.06 -0.50
N ILE A 70 20.91 16.65 -1.22
CA ILE A 70 20.73 18.12 -1.30
C ILE A 70 20.47 18.69 0.09
N VAL A 71 19.52 18.09 0.83
CA VAL A 71 19.16 18.54 2.19
C VAL A 71 20.31 18.34 3.19
N ALA A 72 21.03 17.21 3.10
CA ALA A 72 22.16 16.95 3.98
C ALA A 72 23.33 17.93 3.79
N ARG A 73 23.58 18.36 2.54
CA ARG A 73 24.63 19.35 2.21
C ARG A 73 24.27 20.74 2.71
N LYS A 74 23.00 21.15 2.58
CA LYS A 74 22.56 22.50 2.91
C LYS A 74 21.42 22.48 3.95
N ARG A 75 21.79 22.29 5.22
CA ARG A 75 20.81 22.13 6.32
C ARG A 75 19.83 23.29 6.53
N LYS A 76 20.12 24.49 6.02
CA LYS A 76 19.26 25.70 6.13
C LYS A 76 18.53 26.06 4.82
N THR A 77 18.40 25.13 3.88
CA THR A 77 17.69 25.39 2.61
C THR A 77 16.17 25.39 2.80
N THR A 78 15.49 26.30 2.08
CA THR A 78 14.03 26.38 2.10
C THR A 78 13.40 25.43 1.08
N LEU A 79 12.16 25.00 1.32
CA LEU A 79 11.44 24.10 0.43
C LEU A 79 11.39 24.56 -1.05
N PRO A 80 11.16 25.86 -1.35
CA PRO A 80 11.19 26.33 -2.74
C PRO A 80 12.57 26.15 -3.39
N GLN A 81 13.65 26.47 -2.66
CA GLN A 81 15.02 26.31 -3.17
C GLN A 81 15.35 24.84 -3.46
N ILE A 82 14.96 23.94 -2.55
CA ILE A 82 15.12 22.49 -2.74
C ILE A 82 14.32 22.01 -3.95
N THR A 83 13.11 22.53 -4.14
CA THR A 83 12.25 22.13 -5.26
C THR A 83 12.84 22.56 -6.60
N THR A 84 13.35 23.79 -6.69
CA THR A 84 14.04 24.29 -7.89
C THR A 84 15.29 23.47 -8.18
N GLU A 85 16.14 23.23 -7.17
CA GLU A 85 17.37 22.43 -7.31
C GLU A 85 17.08 20.97 -7.68
N MET A 86 15.96 20.40 -7.21
CA MET A 86 15.58 19.03 -7.57
C MET A 86 15.06 18.95 -9.01
N ASN A 87 14.27 19.94 -9.44
CA ASN A 87 13.62 19.94 -10.76
C ASN A 87 14.60 20.15 -11.92
N THR A 88 15.81 20.67 -11.71
CA THR A 88 16.84 20.76 -12.75
C THR A 88 17.29 19.40 -13.29
N HIS A 89 17.15 18.35 -12.48
CA HIS A 89 17.62 17.00 -12.80
C HIS A 89 16.49 16.03 -13.15
N LEU A 90 15.24 16.48 -13.11
CA LEU A 90 14.05 15.66 -13.35
C LEU A 90 13.45 15.96 -14.72
N GLN A 91 13.11 14.90 -15.47
CA GLN A 91 12.39 15.05 -16.74
C GLN A 91 10.95 15.56 -16.53
N ASN A 92 10.34 15.21 -15.39
CA ASN A 92 9.01 15.66 -15.00
C ASN A 92 9.10 16.47 -13.70
N PRO A 93 8.77 17.77 -13.70
CA PRO A 93 8.88 18.59 -12.51
C PRO A 93 7.91 18.13 -11.42
N VAL A 94 8.38 18.23 -10.18
CA VAL A 94 7.61 17.92 -8.97
C VAL A 94 7.21 19.18 -8.23
N SER A 95 6.05 19.13 -7.59
CA SER A 95 5.55 20.22 -6.76
C SER A 95 6.26 20.28 -5.41
N THR A 96 6.29 21.48 -4.82
CA THR A 96 6.79 21.72 -3.46
C THR A 96 6.14 20.79 -2.43
N LYS A 97 4.83 20.54 -2.55
CA LYS A 97 4.07 19.62 -1.68
C LYS A 97 4.55 18.17 -1.80
N SER A 98 5.01 17.74 -2.98
CA SER A 98 5.57 16.40 -3.18
C SER A 98 6.93 16.26 -2.49
N ILE A 99 7.80 17.26 -2.64
CA ILE A 99 9.10 17.33 -1.94
C ILE A 99 8.89 17.31 -0.43
N GLN A 100 7.97 18.14 0.09
CA GLN A 100 7.67 18.21 1.51
C GLN A 100 7.19 16.86 2.08
N ARG A 101 6.32 16.14 1.35
CA ARG A 101 5.84 14.81 1.75
C ARG A 101 6.97 13.79 1.85
N GLU A 102 7.88 13.78 0.87
CA GLU A 102 9.01 12.86 0.86
C GLU A 102 10.02 13.19 1.97
N LEU A 103 10.23 14.48 2.27
CA LEU A 103 11.06 14.91 3.41
C LEU A 103 10.42 14.52 4.75
N HIS A 104 9.11 14.74 4.93
CA HIS A 104 8.39 14.27 6.10
C HIS A 104 8.46 12.74 6.24
N ALA A 105 8.28 12.00 5.14
CA ALA A 105 8.39 10.55 5.15
C ALA A 105 9.81 10.08 5.51
N ALA A 106 10.86 10.82 5.14
CA ALA A 106 12.22 10.51 5.55
C ALA A 106 12.48 10.74 7.05
N ILE A 107 11.78 11.71 7.66
CA ILE A 107 11.88 12.03 9.10
C ILE A 107 11.04 11.04 9.92
N HIS A 108 9.79 10.80 9.51
CA HIS A 108 8.84 9.93 10.21
C HIS A 108 8.94 8.45 9.81
N GLY A 109 9.71 8.10 8.77
CA GLY A 109 9.94 6.70 8.34
C GLY A 109 10.70 5.85 9.37
N ARG A 110 11.15 6.46 10.48
CA ARG A 110 11.60 5.76 11.70
C ARG A 110 10.40 5.37 12.58
N VAL A 111 9.36 4.77 12.01
CA VAL A 111 8.29 4.18 12.85
C VAL A 111 8.79 2.82 13.33
N ALA A 112 8.69 2.56 14.64
CA ALA A 112 8.94 1.24 15.19
C ALA A 112 8.03 0.22 14.49
N ILE A 113 8.60 -0.72 13.75
CA ILE A 113 7.86 -1.88 13.25
C ILE A 113 7.61 -2.78 14.47
N PRO A 114 6.36 -2.96 14.94
CA PRO A 114 6.10 -3.87 16.03
C PRO A 114 6.55 -5.27 15.63
N LYS A 115 7.34 -5.90 16.52
CA LYS A 115 7.88 -7.25 16.34
C LYS A 115 6.71 -8.20 16.05
N LEU A 116 6.73 -8.90 14.93
CA LEU A 116 5.74 -9.92 14.61
C LEU A 116 5.80 -10.98 15.71
N GLN A 117 4.76 -11.10 16.54
CA GLN A 117 4.79 -11.96 17.73
C GLN A 117 4.76 -13.47 17.44
N ASN A 118 4.70 -13.91 16.18
CA ASN A 118 4.62 -15.33 15.86
C ASN A 118 5.76 -15.75 14.91
N ALA A 119 6.98 -15.77 15.42
CA ALA A 119 8.02 -16.63 14.86
C ALA A 119 7.70 -18.07 15.31
N MET A 120 7.11 -18.83 14.40
CA MET A 120 6.78 -20.25 14.54
C MET A 120 7.98 -21.00 15.15
N LYS A 121 7.85 -21.41 16.42
CA LYS A 121 8.84 -22.19 17.15
C LYS A 121 8.99 -23.52 16.41
N ARG A 122 10.07 -23.69 15.66
CA ARG A 122 10.44 -24.99 15.09
C ARG A 122 10.72 -25.92 16.26
N ARG A 123 9.85 -26.91 16.43
CA ARG A 123 10.14 -28.12 17.18
C ARG A 123 10.95 -29.05 16.28
#